data_AF-A0A970TTD5-F1
#
_entry.id   AF-A0A970TTD5-F1
#
_cell.length_a   1.000
_cell.length_b   1.000
_cell.length_c   1.000
_cell.angle_alpha   90.00
_cell.angle_beta   90.00
_cell.angle_gamma   90.00
#
_symmetry.space_group_name_H-M   'P 1'
#
loop_
_entity.id
_entity.type
_entity.pdbx_description
1 polymer ?
#
loop_
_entity_poly.entity_id
_entity_poly.type
_entity_poly.pdbx_seq_one_letter_code
_entity_poly.pdbx_strand_id
1 'polypeptide(L)'
;MRMQRANQKVQRAVLWLETIIATFVIISVIIGAVELFQYVKIILFAQPPDIYNNFRDMLGYVLLLVIGLELALMLIRHTPGSVIEVMFFAIARKVLIYTTETYEFLLGVIALAGLFAIRRFLFVPKMAEIDGITLSAATSVKDANRIVGCNIPEDIANTLGGVISRLAETYDEKIEIGRNFHIADVNMQIVATVGGVIEKIKVDKLDKSVH
;
A
#
# COMPACT_ATOMS: atom_id res chain seq x y z
N MET A 1 1.54 -2.22 35.57
CA MET A 1 0.67 -3.38 35.23
C MET A 1 -0.81 -3.06 34.93
N ARG A 2 -1.45 -2.03 35.50
CA ARG A 2 -2.87 -1.71 35.19
C ARG A 2 -3.11 -1.09 33.80
N MET A 3 -2.17 -0.27 33.28
CA MET A 3 -2.29 0.36 31.96
C MET A 3 -2.20 -0.64 30.78
N GLN A 4 -1.41 -1.71 30.89
CA GLN A 4 -1.31 -2.73 29.83
C GLN A 4 -2.60 -3.55 29.66
N ARG A 5 -3.35 -3.82 30.75
CA ARG A 5 -4.63 -4.56 30.71
C ARG A 5 -5.77 -3.70 30.16
N ALA A 6 -5.75 -2.39 30.40
CA ALA A 6 -6.76 -1.47 29.85
C ALA A 6 -6.64 -1.38 28.32
N ASN A 7 -5.42 -1.24 27.79
CA ASN A 7 -5.18 -1.21 26.35
C ASN A 7 -5.61 -2.52 25.66
N GLN A 8 -5.39 -3.68 26.27
CA GLN A 8 -5.85 -4.96 25.72
C GLN A 8 -7.38 -5.09 25.68
N LYS A 9 -8.09 -4.56 26.68
CA LYS A 9 -9.57 -4.55 26.68
C LYS A 9 -10.12 -3.62 25.60
N VAL A 10 -9.54 -2.42 25.47
CA VAL A 10 -9.94 -1.45 24.45
C VAL A 10 -9.65 -1.99 23.05
N GLN A 11 -8.46 -2.55 22.82
CA GLN A 11 -8.12 -3.16 21.52
C GLN A 11 -9.09 -4.28 21.15
N ARG A 12 -9.42 -5.18 22.08
CA ARG A 12 -10.42 -6.25 21.80
C ARG A 12 -11.81 -5.69 21.52
N ALA A 13 -12.22 -4.63 22.21
CA ALA A 13 -13.51 -3.98 21.98
C ALA A 13 -13.56 -3.32 20.60
N VAL A 14 -12.48 -2.69 20.16
CA VAL A 14 -12.35 -2.10 18.81
C VAL A 14 -12.45 -3.18 17.75
N LEU A 15 -11.73 -4.29 17.88
CA LEU A 15 -11.78 -5.41 16.93
C LEU A 15 -13.19 -6.04 16.84
N TRP A 16 -13.89 -6.14 17.98
CA TRP A 16 -15.27 -6.60 18.02
C TRP A 16 -16.20 -5.65 17.27
N LEU A 17 -16.06 -4.35 17.49
CA LEU A 17 -16.86 -3.34 16.81
C LEU A 17 -16.58 -3.32 15.30
N GLU A 18 -15.32 -3.43 14.90
CA GLU A 18 -14.89 -3.49 13.50
C GLU A 18 -15.51 -4.69 12.78
N THR A 19 -15.55 -5.85 13.42
CA THR A 19 -16.21 -7.05 12.89
C THR A 19 -17.71 -6.85 12.69
N ILE A 20 -18.38 -6.19 13.65
CA ILE A 20 -19.81 -5.87 13.56
C ILE A 20 -20.08 -4.91 12.40
N ILE A 21 -19.29 -3.84 12.28
CA ILE A 21 -19.44 -2.84 11.21
C ILE A 21 -19.18 -3.49 9.84
N ALA A 22 -18.11 -4.27 9.71
CA ALA A 22 -17.80 -4.97 8.46
C ALA A 22 -18.95 -5.89 8.03
N THR A 23 -19.53 -6.64 8.98
CA THR A 23 -20.68 -7.51 8.72
C THR A 23 -21.91 -6.73 8.26
N PHE A 24 -22.20 -5.60 8.91
CA PHE A 24 -23.31 -4.72 8.53
C PHE A 24 -23.14 -4.13 7.12
N VAL A 25 -21.93 -3.70 6.78
CA VAL A 25 -21.62 -3.17 5.44
C VAL A 25 -21.78 -4.26 4.38
N ILE A 26 -21.30 -5.48 4.63
CA ILE A 26 -21.46 -6.62 3.71
C ILE A 26 -22.94 -6.91 3.45
N ILE A 27 -23.76 -6.96 4.51
CA ILE A 27 -25.21 -7.20 4.37
C ILE A 27 -25.85 -6.09 3.53
N SER A 28 -25.47 -4.84 3.77
CA SER A 28 -25.98 -3.68 3.02
C SER A 28 -25.59 -3.74 1.54
N VAL A 29 -24.37 -4.16 1.23
CA VAL A 29 -23.91 -4.38 -0.17
C VAL A 29 -24.70 -5.49 -0.84
N ILE A 30 -25.00 -6.60 -0.14
CA ILE A 30 -25.79 -7.71 -0.68
C ILE A 30 -27.23 -7.25 -0.98
N ILE A 31 -27.86 -6.54 -0.04
CA ILE A 31 -29.22 -6.00 -0.22
C ILE A 31 -29.23 -5.05 -1.42
N GLY A 32 -28.26 -4.12 -1.49
CA GLY A 32 -28.19 -3.19 -2.61
C GLY A 32 -27.89 -3.87 -3.95
N ALA A 33 -27.08 -4.93 -3.96
CA ALA A 33 -26.85 -5.70 -5.18
C ALA A 33 -28.13 -6.32 -5.76
N VAL A 34 -29.11 -6.68 -4.91
CA VAL A 34 -30.42 -7.15 -5.37
C VAL A 34 -31.22 -6.03 -6.07
N GLU A 35 -31.09 -4.78 -5.61
CA GLU A 35 -31.78 -3.63 -6.19
C GLU A 35 -31.28 -3.30 -7.62
N LEU A 36 -30.06 -3.70 -7.99
CA LEU A 36 -29.56 -3.56 -9.35
C LEU A 36 -30.44 -4.25 -10.39
N PHE A 37 -31.07 -5.39 -10.05
CA PHE A 37 -32.01 -6.05 -10.96
C PHE A 37 -33.23 -5.19 -11.27
N GLN A 38 -33.63 -4.31 -10.35
CA GLN A 38 -34.72 -3.36 -10.57
C GLN A 38 -34.30 -2.24 -11.54
N TYR A 39 -33.09 -1.69 -11.39
CA TYR A 39 -32.55 -0.70 -12.33
C TYR A 39 -32.47 -1.24 -13.76
N VAL A 40 -32.00 -2.48 -13.93
CA VAL A 40 -31.94 -3.13 -15.25
C VAL A 40 -33.33 -3.22 -15.88
N LYS A 41 -34.35 -3.63 -15.11
CA LYS A 41 -35.74 -3.67 -15.59
C LYS A 41 -36.24 -2.28 -16.00
N ILE A 42 -36.00 -1.26 -15.18
CA ILE A 42 -36.42 0.12 -15.47
C ILE A 42 -35.82 0.59 -16.79
N ILE A 43 -34.52 0.36 -17.01
CA ILE A 43 -33.82 0.78 -18.23
C ILE A 43 -34.35 0.04 -19.47
N LEU A 44 -34.64 -1.27 -19.35
CA LEU A 44 -35.15 -2.08 -20.47
C LEU A 44 -36.52 -1.60 -21.00
N PHE A 45 -37.35 -1.02 -20.13
CA PHE A 45 -38.69 -0.53 -20.50
C PHE A 45 -38.79 1.00 -20.59
N ALA A 46 -37.68 1.73 -20.39
CA ALA A 46 -37.66 3.18 -20.45
C ALA A 46 -37.69 3.70 -21.90
N GLN A 47 -38.22 4.90 -22.09
CA GLN A 47 -38.16 5.62 -23.36
C GLN A 47 -37.03 6.67 -23.34
N PRO A 48 -36.47 7.09 -24.50
CA PRO A 48 -35.57 8.23 -24.53
C PRO A 48 -36.31 9.51 -24.08
N PRO A 49 -35.74 10.37 -23.20
CA PRO A 49 -34.37 10.43 -22.68
C PRO A 49 -34.12 9.70 -21.34
N ASP A 50 -35.14 9.11 -20.72
CA ASP A 50 -35.08 8.51 -19.38
C ASP A 50 -34.07 7.35 -19.30
N ILE A 51 -33.83 6.66 -20.42
CA ILE A 51 -32.78 5.64 -20.52
C ILE A 51 -31.41 6.17 -20.06
N TYR A 52 -31.03 7.38 -20.49
CA TYR A 52 -29.72 7.96 -20.14
C TYR A 52 -29.62 8.27 -18.64
N ASN A 53 -30.66 8.90 -18.07
CA ASN A 53 -30.69 9.25 -16.65
C ASN A 53 -30.69 7.99 -15.77
N ASN A 54 -31.55 7.02 -16.09
CA ASN A 54 -31.63 5.76 -15.35
C ASN A 54 -30.33 4.95 -15.44
N PHE A 55 -29.66 4.96 -16.60
CA PHE A 55 -28.36 4.30 -16.76
C PHE A 55 -27.27 5.01 -15.95
N ARG A 56 -27.22 6.35 -15.98
CA ARG A 56 -26.29 7.14 -15.15
C ARG A 56 -26.50 6.87 -13.66
N ASP A 57 -27.74 6.81 -13.21
CA ASP A 57 -28.07 6.56 -11.80
C ASP A 57 -27.74 5.12 -11.39
N MET A 58 -27.99 4.14 -12.27
CA MET A 58 -27.56 2.75 -12.08
C MET A 58 -26.03 2.65 -11.95
N LEU A 59 -25.28 3.29 -12.85
CA LEU A 59 -23.80 3.32 -12.76
C LEU A 59 -23.35 3.96 -11.45
N GLY A 60 -24.01 5.04 -11.03
CA GLY A 60 -23.78 5.62 -9.72
C GLY A 60 -23.96 4.58 -8.62
N TYR A 61 -25.12 3.95 -8.58
CA TYR A 61 -25.44 2.96 -7.57
C TYR A 61 -24.47 1.77 -7.56
N VAL A 62 -24.08 1.23 -8.71
CA VAL A 62 -23.05 0.17 -8.81
C VAL A 62 -21.74 0.61 -8.16
N LEU A 63 -21.25 1.81 -8.50
CA LEU A 63 -20.02 2.32 -7.92
C LEU A 63 -20.16 2.54 -6.40
N LEU A 64 -21.35 2.91 -5.89
CA LEU A 64 -21.60 2.98 -4.44
C LEU A 64 -21.38 1.62 -3.76
N LEU A 65 -21.87 0.54 -4.38
CA LEU A 65 -21.71 -0.81 -3.85
C LEU A 65 -20.25 -1.26 -3.86
N VAL A 66 -19.48 -0.89 -4.89
CA VAL A 66 -18.03 -1.15 -4.95
C VAL A 66 -17.30 -0.48 -3.79
N ILE A 67 -17.61 0.79 -3.48
CA ILE A 67 -17.05 1.49 -2.30
C ILE A 67 -17.40 0.75 -1.02
N GLY A 68 -18.66 0.34 -0.86
CA GLY A 68 -19.09 -0.44 0.30
C GLY A 68 -18.30 -1.75 0.45
N LEU A 69 -18.04 -2.45 -0.66
CA LEU A 69 -17.25 -3.68 -0.66
C LEU A 69 -15.79 -3.42 -0.28
N GLU A 70 -15.15 -2.40 -0.83
CA GLU A 70 -13.76 -2.04 -0.48
C GLU A 70 -13.64 -1.62 0.99
N LEU A 71 -14.61 -0.85 1.51
CA LEU A 71 -14.67 -0.51 2.93
C LEU A 71 -14.78 -1.74 3.82
N ALA A 72 -15.63 -2.72 3.46
CA ALA A 72 -15.72 -3.97 4.21
C ALA A 72 -14.40 -4.76 4.18
N LEU A 73 -13.75 -4.85 3.02
CA LEU A 73 -12.44 -5.50 2.89
C LEU A 73 -11.35 -4.80 3.70
N MET A 74 -11.39 -3.47 3.74
CA MET A 74 -10.45 -2.67 4.51
C MET A 74 -10.60 -2.93 6.02
N LEU A 75 -11.83 -3.02 6.53
CA LEU A 75 -12.13 -3.37 7.93
C LEU A 75 -11.70 -4.81 8.27
N ILE A 76 -11.72 -5.73 7.31
CA ILE A 76 -11.31 -7.12 7.55
C ILE A 76 -9.79 -7.27 7.52
N ARG A 77 -9.10 -6.60 6.60
CA ARG A 77 -7.66 -6.78 6.39
C ARG A 77 -6.78 -5.89 7.27
N HIS A 78 -7.37 -4.95 8.02
CA HIS A 78 -6.66 -3.94 8.83
C HIS A 78 -5.50 -3.25 8.09
N THR A 79 -5.61 -3.11 6.76
CA THR A 79 -4.59 -2.45 5.93
C THR A 79 -5.05 -1.02 5.62
N PRO A 80 -4.58 0.00 6.36
CA PRO A 80 -4.95 1.40 6.11
C PRO A 80 -4.43 1.94 4.77
N GLY A 81 -3.54 1.20 4.08
CA GLY A 81 -3.06 1.56 2.73
C GLY A 81 -4.16 1.62 1.67
N SER A 82 -5.31 0.97 1.90
CA SER A 82 -6.46 0.95 0.98
C SER A 82 -7.36 2.19 1.10
N VAL A 83 -7.26 3.00 2.17
CA VAL A 83 -8.12 4.19 2.36
C VAL A 83 -8.00 5.16 1.18
N ILE A 84 -6.78 5.36 0.68
CA ILE A 84 -6.53 6.29 -0.42
C ILE A 84 -7.22 5.80 -1.69
N GLU A 85 -7.23 4.50 -1.95
CA GLU A 85 -7.88 3.91 -3.13
C GLU A 85 -9.40 4.08 -3.05
N VAL A 86 -9.99 3.79 -1.88
CA VAL A 86 -11.41 4.02 -1.62
C VAL A 86 -11.77 5.50 -1.78
N MET A 87 -10.96 6.40 -1.24
CA MET A 87 -11.15 7.85 -1.38
C MET A 87 -11.04 8.31 -2.83
N PHE A 88 -10.07 7.77 -3.58
CA PHE A 88 -9.88 8.07 -4.99
C PHE A 88 -11.12 7.71 -5.80
N PHE A 89 -11.63 6.49 -5.58
CA PHE A 89 -12.82 6.00 -6.25
C PHE A 89 -14.08 6.81 -5.86
N ALA A 90 -14.23 7.16 -4.58
CA ALA A 90 -15.33 7.99 -4.10
C ALA A 90 -15.35 9.37 -4.77
N ILE A 91 -14.19 10.02 -4.88
CA ILE A 91 -14.08 11.32 -5.55
C ILE A 91 -14.30 11.17 -7.06
N ALA A 92 -13.67 10.19 -7.70
CA ALA A 92 -13.77 9.97 -9.15
C ALA A 92 -15.23 9.79 -9.60
N ARG A 93 -16.01 8.97 -8.88
CA ARG A 93 -17.44 8.81 -9.15
C ARG A 93 -18.20 10.13 -8.97
N LYS A 94 -17.92 10.87 -7.89
CA LYS A 94 -18.60 12.15 -7.63
C LYS A 94 -18.41 13.11 -8.81
N VAL A 95 -17.19 13.19 -9.31
CA VAL A 95 -16.81 14.01 -10.48
C VAL A 95 -17.46 13.53 -11.78
N LEU A 96 -17.49 12.22 -12.03
CA LEU A 96 -18.02 11.68 -13.29
C LEU A 96 -19.55 11.67 -13.35
N ILE A 97 -20.21 11.43 -12.22
CA ILE A 97 -21.64 11.18 -12.19
C ILE A 97 -22.37 12.39 -11.64
N TYR A 98 -22.00 12.91 -10.48
CA TYR A 98 -22.85 13.87 -9.73
C TYR A 98 -22.56 15.33 -10.03
N THR A 99 -21.43 15.63 -10.65
CA THR A 99 -21.06 16.99 -10.99
C THR A 99 -21.87 17.50 -12.18
N THR A 100 -22.66 18.54 -11.95
CA THR A 100 -23.39 19.26 -13.00
C THR A 100 -22.69 20.56 -13.37
N GLU A 101 -21.99 21.17 -12.41
CA GLU A 101 -21.36 22.48 -12.58
C GLU A 101 -19.87 22.40 -12.83
N THR A 102 -19.36 23.31 -13.68
CA THR A 102 -17.94 23.34 -14.06
C THR A 102 -17.02 23.59 -12.86
N TYR A 103 -17.44 24.39 -11.88
CA TYR A 103 -16.63 24.66 -10.69
C TYR A 103 -16.51 23.43 -9.77
N GLU A 104 -17.58 22.63 -9.65
CA GLU A 104 -17.55 21.38 -8.86
C GLU A 104 -16.64 20.35 -9.52
N PHE A 105 -16.65 20.30 -10.86
CA PHE A 105 -15.74 19.46 -11.63
C PHE A 105 -14.30 19.85 -11.34
N LEU A 106 -13.97 21.14 -11.43
CA LEU A 106 -12.64 21.66 -11.18
C LEU A 106 -12.16 21.34 -9.75
N LEU A 107 -13.03 21.56 -8.75
CA LEU A 107 -12.72 21.23 -7.35
C LEU A 107 -12.47 19.73 -7.16
N GLY A 108 -13.25 18.88 -7.82
CA GLY A 108 -13.05 17.43 -7.78
C GLY A 108 -11.75 16.99 -8.43
N VAL A 109 -11.36 17.59 -9.56
CA VAL A 109 -10.06 17.34 -10.20
C VAL A 109 -8.90 17.78 -9.30
N ILE A 110 -9.01 18.95 -8.66
CA ILE A 110 -8.02 19.43 -7.68
C ILE A 110 -7.93 18.49 -6.49
N ALA A 111 -9.05 17.97 -6.00
CA ALA A 111 -9.08 17.00 -4.91
C ALA A 111 -8.37 15.68 -5.28
N LEU A 112 -8.60 15.16 -6.50
CA LEU A 112 -7.88 13.98 -7.01
C LEU A 112 -6.38 14.24 -7.13
N ALA A 113 -5.97 15.41 -7.64
CA ALA A 113 -4.57 15.80 -7.73
C ALA A 113 -3.91 15.88 -6.34
N GLY A 114 -4.61 16.45 -5.35
CA GLY A 114 -4.18 16.49 -3.96
C GLY A 114 -4.01 15.09 -3.36
N LEU A 115 -4.94 14.18 -3.65
CA LEU A 115 -4.86 12.79 -3.19
C LEU A 115 -3.65 12.05 -3.77
N PHE A 116 -3.35 12.25 -5.06
CA PHE A 116 -2.13 11.75 -5.67
C PHE A 116 -0.86 12.34 -5.05
N ALA A 117 -0.88 13.64 -4.74
CA ALA A 117 0.23 14.28 -4.06
C ALA A 117 0.44 13.67 -2.67
N ILE A 118 -0.62 13.48 -1.87
CA ILE A 118 -0.54 12.82 -0.56
C ILE A 118 0.04 11.40 -0.71
N ARG A 119 -0.45 10.61 -1.68
CA ARG A 119 0.10 9.28 -1.97
C ARG A 119 1.60 9.34 -2.28
N ARG A 120 2.01 10.26 -3.15
CA ARG A 120 3.41 10.39 -3.58
C ARG A 120 4.33 10.90 -2.46
N PHE A 121 3.92 11.90 -1.69
CA PHE A 121 4.79 12.60 -0.76
C PHE A 121 4.73 12.05 0.68
N LEU A 122 3.65 11.40 1.10
CA LEU A 122 3.51 10.89 2.47
C LEU A 122 3.78 9.38 2.58
N PHE A 123 3.46 8.60 1.53
CA PHE A 123 3.52 7.13 1.59
C PHE A 123 4.74 6.54 0.88
N VAL A 124 5.17 7.10 -0.26
CA VAL A 124 6.35 6.60 -0.98
C VAL A 124 7.65 6.75 -0.16
N PRO A 125 7.90 7.87 0.55
CA PRO A 125 9.11 7.99 1.37
C PRO A 125 9.13 6.99 2.52
N LYS A 126 7.99 6.77 3.21
CA LYS A 126 7.90 5.81 4.32
C LYS A 126 8.09 4.36 3.89
N MET A 127 7.64 3.98 2.69
CA MET A 127 7.93 2.63 2.17
C MET A 127 9.40 2.47 1.80
N ALA A 128 10.06 3.49 1.26
CA ALA A 128 11.49 3.45 0.98
C ALA A 128 12.36 3.39 2.25
N GLU A 129 11.87 3.95 3.37
CA GLU A 129 12.54 3.92 4.66
C GLU A 129 12.34 2.59 5.40
N ILE A 130 11.19 1.93 5.21
CA ILE A 130 10.86 0.62 5.84
C ILE A 130 11.38 -0.58 5.03
N ASP A 131 11.48 -0.44 3.70
CA ASP A 131 11.80 -1.55 2.79
C ASP A 131 13.24 -1.54 2.26
N GLY A 132 14.11 -0.73 2.86
CA GLY A 132 15.52 -0.62 2.48
C GLY A 132 15.75 -0.04 1.09
N ILE A 133 17.00 0.29 0.81
CA ILE A 133 17.39 0.77 -0.52
C ILE A 133 17.98 -0.41 -1.30
N THR A 134 17.36 -0.76 -2.42
CA THR A 134 17.93 -1.76 -3.34
C THR A 134 18.97 -1.12 -4.24
N LEU A 135 20.20 -1.57 -4.11
CA LEU A 135 21.36 -1.11 -4.86
C LEU A 135 21.93 -2.24 -5.74
N SER A 136 22.66 -1.88 -6.78
CA SER A 136 23.42 -2.87 -7.55
C SER A 136 24.56 -3.42 -6.70
N ALA A 137 24.87 -4.71 -6.85
CA ALA A 137 26.03 -5.32 -6.19
C ALA A 137 27.37 -4.68 -6.59
N ALA A 138 27.43 -4.03 -7.76
CA ALA A 138 28.60 -3.29 -8.22
C ALA A 138 28.75 -1.91 -7.55
N THR A 139 27.74 -1.44 -6.80
CA THR A 139 27.79 -0.15 -6.09
C THR A 139 28.95 -0.16 -5.11
N SER A 140 29.75 0.90 -5.12
CA SER A 140 30.89 1.03 -4.21
C SER A 140 30.41 1.15 -2.76
N VAL A 141 31.19 0.63 -1.80
CA VAL A 141 30.85 0.73 -0.38
C VAL A 141 30.71 2.20 0.04
N LYS A 142 31.59 3.07 -0.47
CA LYS A 142 31.55 4.51 -0.23
C LYS A 142 30.27 5.17 -0.74
N ASP A 143 29.81 4.81 -1.94
CA ASP A 143 28.55 5.34 -2.47
C ASP A 143 27.35 4.81 -1.71
N ALA A 144 27.36 3.53 -1.33
CA ALA A 144 26.30 2.95 -0.51
C ALA A 144 26.19 3.66 0.85
N ASN A 145 27.32 3.90 1.54
CA ASN A 145 27.35 4.66 2.80
C ASN A 145 26.76 6.06 2.63
N ARG A 146 27.05 6.74 1.51
CA ARG A 146 26.51 8.07 1.21
C ARG A 146 25.02 8.06 0.87
N ILE A 147 24.54 7.08 0.11
CA ILE A 147 23.15 6.98 -0.36
C ILE A 147 22.22 6.56 0.80
N VAL A 148 22.64 5.54 1.55
CA VAL A 148 21.81 4.92 2.60
C VAL A 148 22.05 5.59 3.96
N GLY A 149 23.13 6.36 4.11
CA GLY A 149 23.49 7.01 5.38
C GLY A 149 23.97 6.02 6.44
N CYS A 150 24.59 4.92 6.02
CA CYS A 150 25.12 3.86 6.88
C CYS A 150 26.65 3.87 6.96
N ASN A 151 27.23 2.96 7.76
CA ASN A 151 28.67 2.90 8.01
C ASN A 151 29.27 1.50 7.76
N ILE A 152 29.14 1.03 6.52
CA ILE A 152 29.76 -0.21 6.06
C ILE A 152 31.30 -0.01 5.97
N PRO A 153 32.12 -0.90 6.57
CA PRO A 153 33.58 -0.80 6.50
C PRO A 153 34.11 -0.93 5.06
N GLU A 154 34.96 0.02 4.63
CA GLU A 154 35.54 0.06 3.28
C GLU A 154 36.76 -0.86 3.12
N ASP A 155 37.29 -1.45 4.20
CA ASP A 155 38.47 -2.31 4.21
C ASP A 155 38.19 -3.76 3.80
N ILE A 156 36.93 -4.19 3.82
CA ILE A 156 36.53 -5.57 3.52
C ILE A 156 36.52 -5.83 2.01
N ALA A 157 35.88 -4.93 1.26
CA ALA A 157 35.80 -4.96 -0.19
C ALA A 157 35.38 -3.59 -0.75
N ASN A 158 35.61 -3.38 -2.04
CA ASN A 158 35.29 -2.12 -2.71
C ASN A 158 33.80 -1.97 -3.08
N THR A 159 33.08 -3.08 -3.25
CA THR A 159 31.67 -3.10 -3.69
C THR A 159 30.80 -3.90 -2.73
N LEU A 160 29.49 -3.61 -2.69
CA LEU A 160 28.53 -4.33 -1.84
C LEU A 160 28.53 -5.84 -2.13
N GLY A 161 28.59 -6.24 -3.39
CA GLY A 161 28.69 -7.65 -3.78
C GLY A 161 29.97 -8.30 -3.30
N GLY A 162 31.09 -7.58 -3.31
CA GLY A 162 32.35 -8.04 -2.75
C GLY A 162 32.28 -8.22 -1.24
N VAL A 163 31.63 -7.31 -0.51
CA VAL A 163 31.43 -7.42 0.95
C VAL A 163 30.61 -8.67 1.27
N ILE A 164 29.47 -8.89 0.60
CA ILE A 164 28.65 -10.09 0.82
C ILE A 164 29.43 -11.36 0.47
N SER A 165 30.15 -11.38 -0.64
CA SER A 165 30.93 -12.56 -1.05
C SER A 165 32.00 -12.91 0.00
N ARG A 166 32.68 -11.89 0.55
CA ARG A 166 33.67 -12.09 1.61
C ARG A 166 33.06 -12.57 2.92
N LEU A 167 31.91 -12.03 3.31
CA LEU A 167 31.19 -12.49 4.49
C LEU A 167 30.71 -13.93 4.31
N ALA A 168 30.17 -14.28 3.15
CA ALA A 168 29.75 -15.64 2.81
C ALA A 168 30.91 -16.63 2.91
N GLU A 169 32.09 -16.30 2.36
CA GLU A 169 33.31 -17.11 2.51
C GLU A 169 33.76 -17.25 3.97
N THR A 170 33.65 -16.19 4.77
CA THR A 170 34.12 -16.17 6.16
C THR A 170 33.24 -17.04 7.07
N TYR A 171 31.94 -17.08 6.80
CA TYR A 171 30.96 -17.82 7.60
C TYR A 171 30.55 -19.17 6.97
N ASP A 172 31.19 -19.59 5.87
CA ASP A 172 30.84 -20.78 5.08
C ASP A 172 29.35 -20.80 4.68
N GLU A 173 28.84 -19.63 4.27
CA GLU A 173 27.46 -19.46 3.84
C GLU A 173 27.32 -19.44 2.32
N LYS A 174 26.17 -19.94 1.84
CA LYS A 174 25.84 -19.91 0.42
C LYS A 174 25.20 -18.58 0.02
N ILE A 175 25.55 -18.13 -1.19
CA ILE A 175 24.96 -16.94 -1.83
C ILE A 175 23.61 -17.33 -2.44
N GLU A 176 22.53 -17.10 -1.71
CA GLU A 176 21.15 -17.43 -2.10
C GLU A 176 20.22 -16.21 -1.99
N ILE A 177 19.21 -16.12 -2.87
CA ILE A 177 18.22 -15.04 -2.83
C ILE A 177 17.45 -15.09 -1.52
N GLY A 178 17.26 -13.93 -0.89
CA GLY A 178 16.60 -13.78 0.40
C GLY A 178 17.53 -13.92 1.60
N ARG A 179 18.80 -14.35 1.41
CA ARG A 179 19.79 -14.45 2.48
C ARG A 179 20.20 -13.06 2.96
N ASN A 180 20.33 -12.93 4.28
CA ASN A 180 20.69 -11.70 4.97
C ASN A 180 22.11 -11.79 5.53
N PHE A 181 22.89 -10.74 5.34
CA PHE A 181 24.23 -10.56 5.89
C PHE A 181 24.26 -9.28 6.72
N HIS A 182 24.64 -9.41 7.98
CA HIS A 182 24.70 -8.28 8.90
C HIS A 182 26.13 -7.77 9.00
N ILE A 183 26.31 -6.45 8.88
CA ILE A 183 27.59 -5.79 9.09
C ILE A 183 27.40 -4.39 9.66
N ALA A 184 28.16 -4.05 10.70
CA ALA A 184 28.09 -2.76 11.38
C ALA A 184 26.64 -2.38 11.75
N ASP A 185 26.12 -1.28 11.20
CA ASP A 185 24.75 -0.78 11.42
C ASP A 185 23.80 -1.14 10.26
N VAL A 186 24.09 -2.22 9.51
CA VAL A 186 23.38 -2.54 8.27
C VAL A 186 23.00 -4.02 8.20
N ASN A 187 21.81 -4.28 7.66
CA ASN A 187 21.41 -5.58 7.15
C ASN A 187 21.39 -5.53 5.62
N MET A 188 22.11 -6.45 4.97
CA MET A 188 22.16 -6.58 3.52
C MET A 188 21.50 -7.87 3.07
N GLN A 189 20.45 -7.77 2.25
CA GLN A 189 19.72 -8.91 1.72
C GLN A 189 19.99 -9.11 0.22
N ILE A 190 20.27 -10.33 -0.20
CA ILE A 190 20.40 -10.66 -1.62
C ILE A 190 19.00 -10.66 -2.26
N VAL A 191 18.77 -9.77 -3.21
CA VAL A 191 17.46 -9.63 -3.91
C VAL A 191 17.45 -10.38 -5.23
N ALA A 192 18.57 -10.35 -5.96
CA ALA A 192 18.68 -11.00 -7.26
C ALA A 192 20.10 -11.51 -7.52
N THR A 193 20.17 -12.68 -8.16
CA THR A 193 21.41 -13.26 -8.66
C THR A 193 21.23 -13.62 -10.14
N VAL A 194 22.30 -13.48 -10.93
CA VAL A 194 22.33 -13.86 -12.35
C VAL A 194 23.58 -14.70 -12.57
N GLY A 195 23.40 -15.95 -13.00
CA GLY A 195 24.53 -16.85 -13.28
C GLY A 195 25.43 -17.12 -12.05
N GLY A 196 24.88 -17.09 -10.84
CA GLY A 196 25.64 -17.28 -9.60
C GLY A 196 26.33 -16.02 -9.06
N VAL A 197 26.23 -14.88 -9.77
CA VAL A 197 26.76 -13.59 -9.32
C VAL A 197 25.64 -12.75 -8.72
N ILE A 198 25.92 -12.06 -7.62
CA ILE A 198 24.97 -11.14 -6.98
C ILE A 198 24.76 -9.93 -7.89
N GLU A 199 23.50 -9.61 -8.22
CA GLU A 199 23.16 -8.47 -9.08
C GLU A 199 22.60 -7.30 -8.27
N LYS A 200 21.69 -7.60 -7.33
CA LYS A 200 20.98 -6.61 -6.52
C LYS A 200 20.96 -6.98 -5.05
N ILE A 201 21.20 -5.97 -4.21
CA ILE A 201 21.28 -6.08 -2.76
C ILE A 201 20.36 -5.02 -2.17
N LYS A 202 19.45 -5.44 -1.28
CA LYS A 202 18.68 -4.53 -0.45
C LYS A 202 19.51 -4.21 0.80
N VAL A 203 19.66 -2.93 1.08
CA VAL A 203 20.48 -2.41 2.18
C VAL A 203 19.54 -1.69 3.15
N ASP A 204 19.42 -2.24 4.35
CA ASP A 204 18.61 -1.71 5.45
C ASP A 204 19.53 -1.19 6.56
N LYS A 205 19.40 0.08 6.94
CA LYS A 205 20.08 0.59 8.13
C LYS A 205 19.34 0.11 9.38
N LEU A 206 20.05 -0.54 10.29
CA LEU A 206 19.52 -1.01 11.56
C LEU A 206 19.53 0.15 12.55
N ASP A 207 18.35 0.68 12.85
CA ASP A 207 18.22 1.75 13.82
C ASP A 207 18.45 1.20 15.24
N LYS A 208 19.29 1.87 16.04
CA LYS A 208 19.72 1.42 17.39
C LYS A 208 18.62 1.53 18.46
N SER A 209 17.34 1.42 18.11
CA SER A 209 16.22 1.67 19.03
C SER A 209 15.40 0.42 19.39
N VAL A 210 16.02 -0.76 19.47
CA VAL A 210 15.43 -1.92 20.14
C VAL A 210 16.51 -2.69 20.91
N HIS A 211 16.80 -2.23 22.12
CA HIS A 211 17.30 -3.07 23.22
C HIS A 211 16.29 -2.95 24.36
#